data_AF-A0A1U8IM17-F1
#
_entry.id   AF-A0A1U8IM17-F1
#
_cell.length_a   1.000
_cell.length_b   1.000
_cell.length_c   1.000
_cell.angle_alpha   90.00
_cell.angle_beta   90.00
_cell.angle_gamma   90.00
#
_symmetry.space_group_name_H-M   'P 1'
#
loop_
_entity.id
_entity.type
_entity.pdbx_description
1 polymer ?
#
loop_
_entity_poly.entity_id
_entity_poly.type
_entity_poly.pdbx_seq_one_letter_code
_entity_poly.pdbx_strand_id
1 'polypeptide(L)'
;MSPPELEEIRNQLRELLDAGFIRPSKDPFGAPVLFQKKYDGSLRLCIDYRALNKITVKKRYPIPLIADLFDQLDSARWFTKLDLRSRYHQVRVAKGDKPKMAFVTRYGSFKFLVMPFGLTNVPATFCTLMNKGSMEGKTLSAIQFAKGVRRNEVSYLATLRDNVGEKFEGEIPKEVK
;
A
#
# COMPACT_ATOMS: atom_id res chain seq x y z
N MET A 1 18.19 3.83 22.13
CA MET A 1 18.45 3.10 20.87
C MET A 1 19.90 2.70 20.83
N SER A 2 20.14 1.42 20.58
CA SER A 2 21.47 0.84 20.40
C SER A 2 22.12 1.36 19.10
N PRO A 3 23.46 1.30 18.99
CA PRO A 3 24.17 1.69 17.75
C PRO A 3 23.62 1.05 16.45
N PRO A 4 23.31 -0.26 16.38
CA PRO A 4 22.77 -0.86 15.15
C PRO A 4 21.35 -0.36 14.83
N GLU A 5 20.52 -0.09 15.85
CA GLU A 5 19.20 0.51 15.64
C GLU A 5 19.30 1.91 15.03
N LEU A 6 20.31 2.70 15.42
CA LEU A 6 20.50 4.05 14.90
C LEU A 6 20.88 4.05 13.42
N GLU A 7 21.79 3.17 13.02
CA GLU A 7 22.15 3.04 11.60
C GLU A 7 20.95 2.57 10.78
N GLU A 8 20.16 1.65 11.31
CA GLU A 8 18.96 1.17 10.64
C GLU A 8 17.87 2.24 10.50
N ILE A 9 17.69 3.11 11.50
CA ILE A 9 16.82 4.29 11.36
C ILE A 9 17.31 5.17 10.23
N ARG A 10 18.61 5.43 10.17
CA ARG A 10 19.20 6.30 9.15
C ARG A 10 18.96 5.74 7.75
N ASN A 11 19.15 4.43 7.56
CA ASN A 11 18.91 3.74 6.30
C ASN A 11 17.44 3.78 5.89
N GLN A 12 16.51 3.39 6.77
CA GLN A 12 15.08 3.40 6.45
C GLN A 12 14.53 4.82 6.24
N LEU A 13 15.02 5.82 6.98
CA LEU A 13 14.68 7.22 6.73
C LEU A 13 15.09 7.67 5.33
N ARG A 14 16.30 7.29 4.89
CA ARG A 14 16.79 7.62 3.55
C ARG A 14 15.91 7.00 2.48
N GLU A 15 15.58 5.71 2.60
CA GLU A 15 14.68 5.03 1.65
C GLU A 15 13.31 5.69 1.57
N LEU A 16 12.75 6.09 2.71
CA LEU A 16 11.45 6.76 2.76
C LEU A 16 11.49 8.18 2.17
N LEU A 17 12.60 8.89 2.32
CA LEU A 17 12.82 10.22 1.73
C LEU A 17 13.00 10.11 0.22
N ASP A 18 13.84 9.18 -0.25
CA ASP A 18 14.13 8.94 -1.66
C ASP A 18 12.86 8.48 -2.41
N ALA A 19 12.01 7.68 -1.76
CA ALA A 19 10.70 7.29 -2.29
C ALA A 19 9.65 8.43 -2.27
N GLY A 20 9.94 9.57 -1.63
CA GLY A 20 9.01 10.69 -1.49
C GLY A 20 7.83 10.40 -0.56
N PHE A 21 7.91 9.37 0.28
CA PHE A 21 6.85 9.00 1.22
C PHE A 21 6.82 9.90 2.45
N ILE A 22 7.99 10.42 2.86
CA ILE A 22 8.13 11.33 3.99
C ILE A 22 8.82 12.63 3.58
N ARG A 23 8.67 13.66 4.42
CA ARG A 23 9.36 14.95 4.28
C ARG A 23 9.79 15.46 5.67
N PRO A 24 10.88 16.22 5.79
CA PRO A 24 11.19 16.95 7.03
C PRO A 24 10.00 17.79 7.49
N SER A 25 9.75 17.77 8.80
CA SER A 25 8.60 18.42 9.42
C SER A 25 9.03 19.41 10.50
N LYS A 26 8.30 20.51 10.60
CA LYS A 26 8.34 21.47 11.72
C LYS A 26 6.98 21.59 12.40
N ASP A 27 6.11 20.59 12.18
CA ASP A 27 4.77 20.56 12.76
C ASP A 27 4.84 20.31 14.27
N PRO A 28 3.85 20.79 15.05
CA PRO A 28 3.86 20.64 16.52
C PRO A 28 3.58 19.20 17.01
N PHE A 29 3.29 18.28 16.09
CA PHE A 29 3.06 16.87 16.40
C PHE A 29 4.36 16.07 16.29
N GLY A 30 4.43 14.96 17.03
CA GLY A 30 5.59 14.09 17.00
C GLY A 30 5.35 12.75 17.67
N ALA A 31 4.96 11.75 16.88
CA ALA A 31 4.92 10.38 17.37
C ALA A 31 6.34 9.78 17.47
N PRO A 32 6.68 9.04 18.54
CA PRO A 32 7.99 8.41 18.66
C PRO A 32 8.12 7.21 17.72
N VAL A 33 9.36 6.90 17.35
CA VAL A 33 9.70 5.70 16.57
C VAL A 33 10.10 4.56 17.49
N LEU A 34 9.61 3.37 17.15
CA LEU A 34 9.93 2.10 17.79
C LEU A 34 10.41 1.10 16.73
N PHE A 35 11.18 0.09 17.18
CA PHE A 35 11.55 -1.03 16.33
C PHE A 35 10.79 -2.28 16.71
N GLN A 36 10.31 -2.99 15.69
CA GLN A 36 9.82 -4.35 15.83
C GLN A 36 10.80 -5.29 15.13
N LYS A 37 11.35 -6.25 15.87
CA LYS A 37 12.13 -7.35 15.27
C LYS A 37 11.19 -8.23 14.45
N LYS A 38 11.57 -8.49 13.20
CA LYS A 38 10.96 -9.53 12.36
C LYS A 38 11.53 -10.90 12.72
N TYR A 39 10.90 -11.95 12.21
CA TYR A 39 11.33 -13.34 12.41
C TYR A 39 12.73 -13.61 11.83
N ASP A 40 13.09 -12.91 10.76
CA ASP A 40 14.39 -13.00 10.08
C ASP A 40 15.50 -12.21 10.80
N GLY A 41 15.19 -11.60 11.96
CA GLY A 41 16.12 -10.76 12.72
C GLY A 41 16.24 -9.32 12.22
N SER A 42 15.66 -8.99 11.05
CA SER A 42 15.65 -7.60 10.55
C SER A 42 14.74 -6.71 11.40
N LEU A 43 15.05 -5.43 11.45
CA LEU A 43 14.26 -4.45 12.21
C LEU A 43 13.26 -3.75 11.30
N ARG A 44 12.01 -3.65 11.75
CA ARG A 44 10.96 -2.85 11.09
C ARG A 44 10.77 -1.54 11.87
N LEU A 45 10.95 -0.41 11.20
CA LEU A 45 10.59 0.90 11.71
C LEU A 45 9.08 0.99 11.88
N CYS A 46 8.64 1.23 13.11
CA CYS A 46 7.23 1.41 13.48
C CYS A 46 7.07 2.78 14.13
N ILE A 47 6.05 3.54 13.74
CA ILE A 47 5.71 4.78 14.43
C ILE A 47 4.61 4.51 15.43
N ASP A 48 4.82 4.95 16.67
CA ASP A 48 3.83 4.77 17.72
C ASP A 48 2.73 5.83 17.64
N TYR A 49 1.72 5.55 16.82
CA TYR A 49 0.52 6.36 16.72
C TYR A 49 -0.54 6.02 17.78
N ARG A 50 -0.24 5.30 18.87
CA ARG A 50 -1.25 4.92 19.88
C ARG A 50 -2.00 6.13 20.46
N ALA A 51 -1.28 7.20 20.78
CA ALA A 51 -1.88 8.43 21.28
C ALA A 51 -2.84 9.07 20.27
N LEU A 52 -2.40 9.15 19.00
CA LEU A 52 -3.23 9.66 17.90
C LEU A 52 -4.46 8.77 17.64
N ASN A 53 -4.30 7.45 17.72
CA ASN A 53 -5.38 6.48 17.54
C ASN A 53 -6.46 6.59 18.63
N LYS A 54 -6.08 6.98 19.86
CA LYS A 54 -7.02 7.14 20.97
C LYS A 54 -7.98 8.33 20.75
N ILE A 55 -7.48 9.41 20.16
CA ILE A 55 -8.26 10.62 19.87
C ILE A 55 -8.96 10.58 18.50
N THR A 56 -8.63 9.58 17.67
CA THR A 56 -9.20 9.43 16.33
C THR A 56 -10.56 8.73 16.41
N VAL A 57 -11.58 9.32 15.78
CA VAL A 57 -12.88 8.67 15.60
C VAL A 57 -12.72 7.43 14.74
N LYS A 58 -13.05 6.27 15.30
CA LYS A 58 -12.86 4.96 14.63
C LYS A 58 -13.88 4.78 13.51
N LYS A 59 -13.39 4.55 12.29
CA LYS A 59 -14.23 4.21 11.14
C LYS A 59 -14.52 2.72 11.16
N ARG A 60 -15.80 2.35 11.31
CA ARG A 60 -16.23 0.96 11.14
C ARG A 60 -16.45 0.70 9.66
N TYR A 61 -15.82 -0.35 9.15
CA TYR A 61 -16.05 -0.84 7.80
C TYR A 61 -16.59 -2.27 7.92
N PRO A 62 -17.74 -2.60 7.30
CA PRO A 62 -18.26 -3.96 7.33
C PRO A 62 -17.36 -4.85 6.48
N ILE A 63 -16.55 -5.66 7.15
CA ILE A 63 -15.78 -6.71 6.46
C ILE A 63 -16.78 -7.85 6.20
N PRO A 64 -16.96 -8.29 4.94
CA PRO A 64 -17.88 -9.38 4.62
C PRO A 64 -17.46 -10.67 5.31
N LEU A 65 -18.41 -11.56 5.56
CA LEU A 65 -18.08 -12.87 6.10
C LEU A 65 -17.30 -13.66 5.05
N ILE A 66 -16.39 -14.51 5.53
CA ILE A 66 -15.56 -15.34 4.66
C ILE A 66 -16.44 -16.29 3.82
N ALA A 67 -17.54 -16.79 4.38
CA ALA A 67 -18.52 -17.61 3.65
C ALA A 67 -19.13 -16.84 2.47
N ASP A 68 -19.66 -15.63 2.71
CA ASP A 68 -20.22 -14.78 1.65
C ASP A 68 -19.21 -14.50 0.51
N LEU A 69 -17.93 -14.33 0.86
CA LEU A 69 -16.87 -14.16 -0.13
C LEU A 69 -16.62 -15.43 -0.95
N PHE A 70 -16.71 -16.63 -0.35
CA PHE A 70 -16.55 -17.89 -1.04
C PHE A 70 -17.76 -18.22 -1.92
N ASP A 71 -18.98 -17.91 -1.47
CA ASP A 71 -20.20 -18.10 -2.26
C ASP A 71 -20.17 -17.27 -3.55
N GLN A 72 -19.61 -16.04 -3.49
CA GLN A 72 -19.38 -15.22 -4.69
C GLN A 72 -18.36 -15.81 -5.66
N LEU A 73 -17.46 -16.64 -5.14
CA LEU A 73 -16.35 -17.25 -5.87
C LEU A 73 -16.66 -18.68 -6.34
N ASP A 74 -17.77 -19.27 -5.93
CA ASP A 74 -18.11 -20.69 -6.10
C ASP A 74 -18.18 -21.12 -7.58
N SER A 75 -18.58 -20.20 -8.46
CA SER A 75 -18.62 -20.45 -9.92
C SER A 75 -17.28 -20.25 -10.64
N ALA A 76 -16.24 -19.79 -9.94
CA ALA A 76 -14.95 -19.48 -10.55
C ALA A 76 -14.07 -20.73 -10.68
N ARG A 77 -13.63 -21.03 -11.91
CA ARG A 77 -12.75 -22.16 -12.21
C ARG A 77 -11.27 -21.89 -11.91
N TRP A 78 -10.87 -20.62 -11.87
CA TRP A 78 -9.48 -20.19 -11.71
C TRP A 78 -9.39 -18.99 -10.77
N PHE A 79 -8.43 -19.03 -9.86
CA PHE A 79 -8.21 -17.99 -8.86
C PHE A 79 -6.85 -17.32 -9.09
N THR A 80 -6.84 -15.99 -9.00
CA THR A 80 -5.60 -15.19 -8.97
C THR A 80 -5.58 -14.36 -7.71
N LYS A 81 -4.44 -14.38 -7.01
CA LYS A 81 -4.22 -13.56 -5.82
C LYS A 81 -3.21 -12.46 -6.16
N LEU A 82 -3.65 -11.21 -6.01
CA LEU A 82 -2.79 -10.04 -6.18
C LEU A 82 -2.39 -9.52 -4.80
N ASP A 83 -1.08 -9.37 -4.57
CA ASP A 83 -0.56 -8.70 -3.37
C ASP A 83 -0.07 -7.29 -3.73
N LEU A 84 -0.63 -6.29 -3.07
CA LEU A 84 -0.26 -4.89 -3.30
C LEU A 84 0.95 -4.54 -2.42
N ARG A 85 2.13 -4.45 -3.05
CA ARG A 85 3.38 -4.07 -2.36
C ARG A 85 3.19 -2.74 -1.65
N SER A 86 3.50 -2.72 -0.35
CA SER A 86 3.37 -1.52 0.49
C SER A 86 2.02 -0.81 0.32
N ARG A 87 0.92 -1.58 0.21
CA ARG A 87 -0.43 -1.12 -0.14
C ARG A 87 -0.86 0.23 0.43
N TYR A 88 -0.53 0.53 1.69
CA TYR A 88 -0.95 1.77 2.34
C TYR A 88 -0.15 2.98 1.86
N HIS A 89 1.14 2.82 1.54
CA HIS A 89 1.97 3.90 1.00
C HIS A 89 1.51 4.35 -0.41
N GLN A 90 0.62 3.60 -1.06
CA GLN A 90 0.02 4.01 -2.34
C GLN A 90 -1.06 5.08 -2.15
N VAL A 91 -1.62 5.23 -0.94
CA VAL A 91 -2.69 6.17 -0.64
C VAL A 91 -2.10 7.45 -0.04
N ARG A 92 -2.42 8.62 -0.60
CA ARG A 92 -1.97 9.91 -0.08
C ARG A 92 -2.78 10.34 1.14
N VAL A 93 -2.10 10.95 2.12
CA VAL A 93 -2.75 11.58 3.27
C VAL A 93 -3.40 12.89 2.83
N ALA A 94 -4.62 13.14 3.31
CA ALA A 94 -5.34 14.39 3.08
C ALA A 94 -4.51 15.59 3.56
N LYS A 95 -4.52 16.71 2.82
CA LYS A 95 -3.66 17.87 3.11
C LYS A 95 -3.79 18.38 4.55
N GLY A 96 -5.01 18.39 5.10
CA GLY A 96 -5.28 18.84 6.49
C GLY A 96 -4.79 17.88 7.59
N ASP A 97 -4.57 16.61 7.27
CA ASP A 97 -4.15 15.60 8.25
C ASP A 97 -2.64 15.31 8.23
N LYS A 98 -1.92 15.80 7.23
CA LYS A 98 -0.45 15.64 7.12
C LYS A 98 0.32 16.05 8.38
N PRO A 99 -0.01 17.16 9.08
CA PRO A 99 0.69 17.52 10.31
C PRO A 99 0.56 16.47 11.41
N LYS A 100 -0.58 15.79 11.49
CA LYS A 100 -0.82 14.73 12.49
C LYS A 100 0.04 13.48 12.25
N MET A 101 0.56 13.32 11.04
CA MET A 101 1.44 12.22 10.64
C MET A 101 2.91 12.50 10.93
N ALA A 102 3.21 13.54 11.72
CA ALA A 102 4.57 13.85 12.10
C ALA A 102 5.09 12.86 13.16
N PHE A 103 6.35 12.49 13.00
CA PHE A 103 7.07 11.58 13.88
C PHE A 103 8.49 12.09 14.12
N VAL A 104 9.05 11.72 15.26
CA VAL A 104 10.34 12.22 15.73
C VAL A 104 11.33 11.07 15.81
N THR A 105 12.53 11.34 15.30
CA THR A 105 13.69 10.46 15.38
C THR A 105 14.88 11.20 15.97
N ARG A 106 15.95 10.48 16.31
CA ARG A 106 17.21 11.10 16.75
C ARG A 106 17.83 12.02 15.68
N TYR A 107 17.51 11.81 14.42
CA TYR A 107 18.03 12.58 13.28
C TYR A 107 17.14 13.74 12.86
N GLY A 108 16.02 13.97 13.58
CA GLY A 108 15.09 15.05 13.32
C GLY A 108 13.64 14.59 13.21
N SER A 109 12.78 15.55 12.88
CA SER A 109 11.33 15.37 12.77
C SER A 109 10.92 15.27 11.30
N PHE A 110 10.07 14.29 11.01
CA PHE A 110 9.58 14.01 9.67
C PHE A 110 8.08 13.84 9.69
N LYS A 111 7.43 13.89 8.53
CA LYS A 111 6.01 13.58 8.39
C LYS A 111 5.74 12.75 7.16
N PHE A 112 4.76 11.88 7.26
CA PHE A 112 4.29 11.09 6.14
C PHE A 112 3.38 11.89 5.21
N LEU A 113 3.61 11.75 3.91
CA LEU A 113 2.76 12.27 2.83
C LEU A 113 1.78 11.21 2.32
N VAL A 114 2.12 9.94 2.53
CA VAL A 114 1.32 8.75 2.21
C VAL A 114 0.89 8.06 3.49
N MET A 115 -0.14 7.24 3.43
CA MET A 115 -0.77 6.66 4.60
C MET A 115 0.19 5.68 5.31
N PRO A 116 0.66 5.99 6.53
CA PRO A 116 1.62 5.14 7.23
C PRO A 116 0.93 3.92 7.86
N PHE A 117 1.73 2.90 8.17
CA PHE A 117 1.29 1.81 9.02
C PHE A 117 1.03 2.31 10.45
N GLY A 118 0.12 1.62 11.16
CA GLY A 118 -0.12 1.85 12.59
C GLY A 118 -1.30 2.78 12.93
N LEU A 119 -1.95 3.43 11.95
CA LEU A 119 -3.18 4.19 12.22
C LEU A 119 -4.42 3.28 12.20
N THR A 120 -5.38 3.54 13.09
CA THR A 120 -6.57 2.69 13.26
C THR A 120 -7.50 2.66 12.04
N ASN A 121 -7.63 3.77 11.32
CA ASN A 121 -8.57 3.86 10.19
C ASN A 121 -7.97 3.44 8.83
N VAL A 122 -6.68 3.08 8.78
CA VAL A 122 -5.99 2.71 7.54
C VAL A 122 -6.69 1.54 6.82
N PRO A 123 -6.95 0.38 7.46
CA PRO A 123 -7.56 -0.75 6.75
C PRO A 123 -8.96 -0.43 6.24
N ALA A 124 -9.79 0.21 7.08
CA ALA A 124 -11.15 0.61 6.72
C ALA A 124 -11.17 1.58 5.51
N THR A 125 -10.24 2.55 5.50
CA THR A 125 -10.10 3.50 4.39
C THR A 125 -9.66 2.78 3.12
N PHE A 126 -8.67 1.88 3.23
CA PHE A 126 -8.18 1.10 2.11
C PHE A 126 -9.26 0.21 1.50
N CYS A 127 -10.00 -0.55 2.31
CA CYS A 127 -11.13 -1.36 1.84
C CYS A 127 -12.22 -0.52 1.19
N THR A 128 -12.52 0.67 1.74
CA THR A 128 -13.46 1.60 1.12
C THR A 128 -12.99 2.04 -0.27
N LEU A 129 -11.70 2.35 -0.43
CA LEU A 129 -11.13 2.76 -1.72
C LEU A 129 -11.15 1.62 -2.74
N MET A 130 -10.76 0.42 -2.33
CA MET A 130 -10.81 -0.78 -3.18
C MET A 130 -12.24 -1.04 -3.69
N ASN A 131 -13.23 -1.02 -2.79
CA ASN A 131 -14.61 -1.36 -3.15
C ASN A 131 -15.33 -0.26 -3.95
N LYS A 132 -14.85 0.99 -3.88
CA LYS A 132 -15.37 2.09 -4.70
C LYS A 132 -14.72 2.16 -6.09
N GLY A 133 -13.70 1.36 -6.38
CA GLY A 133 -12.91 1.46 -7.62
C GLY A 133 -12.18 2.80 -7.79
N SER A 134 -12.20 3.65 -6.77
CA SER A 134 -11.86 5.07 -6.85
C SER A 134 -10.40 5.35 -6.50
N MET A 135 -9.50 4.41 -6.82
CA MET A 135 -8.10 4.78 -6.98
C MET A 135 -8.00 5.56 -8.29
N GLU A 136 -8.35 6.86 -8.25
CA GLU A 136 -8.22 7.78 -9.39
C GLU A 136 -6.73 8.04 -9.68
N GLY A 137 -6.06 7.01 -10.19
CA GLY A 137 -5.01 7.14 -11.18
C GLY A 137 -5.65 6.73 -12.51
N LYS A 138 -5.64 7.64 -13.49
CA LYS A 138 -6.04 7.33 -14.86
C LYS A 138 -5.36 6.04 -15.30
N THR A 139 -6.17 5.10 -15.77
CA THR A 139 -5.72 3.89 -16.48
C THR A 139 -4.97 2.91 -15.56
N LEU A 140 -5.47 1.68 -15.43
CA LEU A 140 -4.59 0.52 -15.26
C LEU A 140 -3.81 0.36 -16.58
N SER A 141 -2.87 1.27 -16.82
CA SER A 141 -1.86 1.16 -17.85
C SER A 141 -0.63 0.54 -17.22
N ALA A 142 -0.11 -0.47 -17.92
CA ALA A 142 1.21 -1.06 -17.79
C ALA A 142 1.39 -2.17 -16.74
N ILE A 143 2.14 -3.25 -16.97
CA ILE A 143 2.74 -3.91 -18.14
C ILE A 143 3.39 -5.19 -17.54
N GLN A 144 3.31 -6.29 -18.28
CA GLN A 144 4.21 -7.47 -18.33
C GLN A 144 5.00 -7.98 -17.09
N PHE A 145 4.51 -9.13 -16.60
CA PHE A 145 5.10 -10.37 -16.03
C PHE A 145 6.36 -10.44 -15.13
N ALA A 146 6.18 -11.16 -14.02
CA ALA A 146 6.98 -12.36 -13.69
C ALA A 146 6.10 -13.46 -13.02
N LYS A 147 6.02 -14.62 -13.70
CA LYS A 147 5.65 -15.98 -13.28
C LYS A 147 4.35 -16.25 -12.49
N GLY A 148 3.43 -16.97 -13.16
CA GLY A 148 2.29 -17.66 -12.57
C GLY A 148 2.60 -19.03 -11.97
N VAL A 149 1.54 -19.66 -11.44
CA VAL A 149 1.51 -20.78 -10.50
C VAL A 149 1.21 -22.11 -11.20
N ARG A 150 2.24 -22.91 -11.48
CA ARG A 150 2.36 -24.35 -11.14
C ARG A 150 3.79 -24.55 -10.67
N ARG A 151 4.04 -25.42 -9.69
CA ARG A 151 5.29 -25.41 -8.90
C ARG A 151 6.61 -25.44 -9.69
N ASN A 152 6.64 -25.73 -11.01
CA ASN A 152 7.85 -25.66 -11.84
C ASN A 152 7.70 -25.35 -13.37
N GLU A 153 6.57 -24.89 -13.92
CA GLU A 153 6.50 -24.50 -15.36
C GLU A 153 5.60 -23.28 -15.63
N VAL A 154 5.96 -22.48 -16.66
CA VAL A 154 5.40 -21.14 -16.95
C VAL A 154 4.27 -21.22 -17.97
N SER A 155 3.12 -20.61 -17.66
CA SER A 155 2.00 -20.40 -18.61
C SER A 155 1.39 -19.00 -18.42
N TYR A 156 0.99 -18.37 -19.53
CA TYR A 156 0.54 -16.97 -19.66
C TYR A 156 -0.93 -16.93 -20.09
N LEU A 157 -1.73 -15.98 -19.59
CA LEU A 157 -2.77 -15.23 -20.33
C LEU A 157 -3.63 -14.34 -19.40
N ALA A 158 -3.97 -13.15 -19.89
CA ALA A 158 -4.86 -12.17 -19.27
C ALA A 158 -6.26 -12.25 -19.90
N THR A 159 -7.30 -11.79 -19.18
CA THR A 159 -8.61 -11.51 -19.77
C THR A 159 -9.06 -10.09 -19.41
N LEU A 160 -9.19 -9.24 -20.43
CA LEU A 160 -9.95 -8.00 -20.39
C LEU A 160 -11.43 -8.34 -20.57
N ARG A 161 -12.30 -7.65 -19.83
CA ARG A 161 -13.74 -7.65 -20.10
C ARG A 161 -14.09 -6.27 -20.64
N ASP A 162 -14.13 -6.16 -21.96
CA ASP A 162 -14.68 -4.97 -22.62
C ASP A 162 -16.20 -5.01 -22.53
N ASN A 163 -16.78 -4.03 -21.85
CA ASN A 163 -18.14 -3.61 -22.09
C ASN A 163 -18.07 -2.31 -22.88
N VAL A 164 -17.92 -2.36 -24.21
CA VAL A 164 -18.63 -1.50 -25.18
C VAL A 164 -18.52 -2.21 -26.53
N GLY A 165 -19.65 -2.48 -27.18
CA GLY A 165 -19.65 -2.90 -28.56
C GLY A 165 -19.22 -1.74 -29.46
N GLU A 166 -18.11 -1.90 -30.17
CA GLU A 166 -17.86 -1.27 -31.46
C GLU A 166 -16.75 -2.06 -32.16
N LYS A 167 -17.05 -2.58 -33.36
CA LYS A 167 -16.10 -3.30 -34.21
C LYS A 167 -15.04 -2.33 -34.72
N PHE A 168 -13.77 -2.64 -34.51
CA PHE A 168 -12.68 -2.04 -35.28
C PHE A 168 -12.03 -3.12 -36.16
N GLU A 169 -12.26 -2.99 -37.47
CA GLU A 169 -11.52 -3.69 -38.53
C GLU A 169 -10.17 -2.98 -38.74
N GLY A 170 -9.07 -3.73 -38.79
CA GLY A 170 -7.75 -3.22 -39.19
C GLY A 170 -6.59 -4.08 -38.70
N GLU A 171 -5.74 -4.54 -39.62
CA GLU A 171 -4.57 -5.39 -39.35
C GLU A 171 -3.46 -4.66 -38.58
N ILE A 172 -2.84 -5.36 -37.62
CA ILE A 172 -1.75 -4.86 -36.76
C ILE A 172 -0.40 -5.02 -37.49
N PRO A 173 0.46 -3.99 -37.59
CA PRO A 173 1.76 -4.10 -38.25
C PRO A 173 2.77 -4.92 -37.45
N LYS A 174 3.58 -5.71 -38.17
CA LYS A 174 4.68 -6.52 -37.63
C LYS A 174 5.89 -5.65 -37.24
N GLU A 175 6.52 -6.07 -36.15
CA GLU A 175 7.71 -5.58 -35.44
C GLU A 175 8.70 -4.68 -36.21
N VAL A 176 9.21 -3.67 -35.51
CA VAL A 176 10.42 -2.92 -35.89
C VAL A 176 11.58 -3.36 -34.98
N LYS A 177 12.71 -3.65 -35.63
CA LYS A 177 13.97 -4.24 -35.12
C LYS A 177 14.56 -3.61 -33.87
#